data_AF-K7UKN8-F1
#
_entry.id   AF-K7UKN8-F1
#
_cell.length_a   1.000
_cell.length_b   1.000
_cell.length_c   1.000
_cell.angle_alpha   90.00
_cell.angle_beta   90.00
_cell.angle_gamma   90.00
#
_symmetry.space_group_name_H-M   'P 1'
#
loop_
_entity.id
_entity.type
_entity.pdbx_description
1 polymer ?
#
loop_
_entity_poly.entity_id
_entity_poly.type
_entity_poly.pdbx_seq_one_letter_code
_entity_poly.pdbx_strand_id
1 'polypeptide(L)'
;MVTLSKTGFFDAANHPLLQDTSRPTYKGFLDELLNNISTINTDLDIEASGGYDDDLIARLLKLGCCKNKEIAVKTVKTIKFLGLHEETQIPKGCSSPFDVICQRMEQRMAYGHNEQDMVLLHHEVEVEYPDGQPAEKHQATLLEFGKVENGRSTTAMALTVGIPAAIGALLLLKNKVQTKGVIRPLQPEIYVPALEILESSGIKLVEKVET
;
A
#
# COMPACT_ATOMS: atom_id res chain seq x y z
N MET A 1 -7.99 0.36 -6.09
CA MET A 1 -6.77 0.14 -6.90
C MET A 1 -7.08 -0.25 -8.33
N VAL A 2 -7.68 -1.43 -8.62
CA VAL A 2 -7.95 -1.87 -10.01
C VAL A 2 -8.69 -0.81 -10.84
N THR A 3 -9.75 -0.20 -10.30
CA THR A 3 -10.49 0.84 -11.03
C THR A 3 -9.64 2.07 -11.33
N LEU A 4 -8.92 2.61 -10.33
CA LEU A 4 -8.01 3.76 -10.51
C LEU A 4 -6.86 3.44 -11.48
N SER A 5 -6.45 2.19 -11.58
CA SER A 5 -5.48 1.76 -12.59
C SER A 5 -6.04 1.88 -13.99
N LYS A 6 -7.30 1.48 -14.19
CA LYS A 6 -7.97 1.59 -15.48
C LYS A 6 -8.25 3.04 -15.88
N THR A 7 -8.27 3.99 -14.94
CA THR A 7 -8.38 5.42 -15.26
C THR A 7 -7.04 6.04 -15.66
N GLY A 8 -5.94 5.27 -15.72
CA GLY A 8 -4.62 5.76 -16.16
C GLY A 8 -3.77 6.42 -15.07
N PHE A 9 -4.23 6.51 -13.81
CA PHE A 9 -3.48 7.19 -12.75
C PHE A 9 -2.19 6.47 -12.31
N PHE A 10 -2.02 5.17 -12.61
CA PHE A 10 -0.80 4.44 -12.26
C PHE A 10 0.22 4.33 -13.40
N ASP A 11 0.07 5.14 -14.46
CA ASP A 11 1.12 5.29 -15.46
C ASP A 11 2.26 6.15 -14.91
N ALA A 12 3.48 5.64 -14.96
CA ALA A 12 4.70 6.30 -14.49
C ALA A 12 5.41 7.11 -15.58
N ALA A 13 4.94 7.05 -16.83
CA ALA A 13 5.50 7.85 -17.92
C ALA A 13 5.20 9.34 -17.74
N ASN A 14 6.14 10.19 -18.17
CA ASN A 14 5.95 11.63 -18.16
C ASN A 14 4.76 12.03 -19.02
N HIS A 15 3.85 12.83 -18.47
CA HIS A 15 2.68 13.30 -19.20
C HIS A 15 2.93 14.71 -19.76
N PRO A 16 2.65 14.99 -21.06
CA PRO A 16 2.91 16.30 -21.66
C PRO A 16 2.28 17.48 -20.91
N LEU A 17 1.02 17.36 -20.46
CA LEU A 17 0.34 18.38 -19.65
C LEU A 17 1.00 18.68 -18.29
N LEU A 18 1.79 17.75 -17.78
CA LEU A 18 2.56 17.91 -16.54
C LEU A 18 3.97 18.44 -16.80
N GLN A 19 4.33 18.77 -18.05
CA GLN A 19 5.60 19.40 -18.39
C GLN A 19 5.45 20.89 -18.74
N ASP A 20 4.21 21.36 -18.91
CA ASP A 20 3.92 22.76 -19.23
C ASP A 20 4.15 23.69 -18.02
N THR A 21 4.45 24.95 -18.34
CA THR A 21 4.39 26.11 -17.46
C THR A 21 2.99 26.34 -16.87
N SER A 22 1.94 26.12 -17.66
CA SER A 22 0.54 26.19 -17.22
C SER A 22 0.06 24.82 -16.75
N ARG A 23 0.03 24.62 -15.43
CA ARG A 23 -0.37 23.32 -14.84
C ARG A 23 -1.88 23.12 -14.85
N PRO A 24 -2.37 21.91 -15.20
CA PRO A 24 -3.80 21.60 -15.13
C PRO A 24 -4.25 21.54 -13.67
N THR A 25 -5.57 21.69 -13.48
CA THR A 25 -6.21 21.33 -12.21
C THR A 25 -6.28 19.82 -12.06
N TYR A 26 -6.45 19.31 -10.84
CA TYR A 26 -6.66 17.87 -10.65
C TYR A 26 -7.87 17.37 -11.44
N LYS A 27 -8.97 18.12 -11.42
CA LYS A 27 -10.16 17.82 -12.21
C LYS A 27 -9.88 17.81 -13.71
N GLY A 28 -9.21 18.85 -14.23
CA GLY A 28 -8.86 18.91 -15.65
C GLY A 28 -7.96 17.74 -16.08
N PHE A 29 -7.05 17.32 -15.20
CA PHE A 29 -6.19 16.17 -15.47
C PHE A 29 -6.95 14.83 -15.37
N LEU A 30 -7.87 14.67 -14.43
CA LEU A 30 -8.78 13.53 -14.38
C LEU A 30 -9.60 13.42 -15.67
N ASP A 31 -10.14 14.54 -16.14
CA ASP A 31 -10.93 14.58 -17.37
C ASP A 31 -10.10 14.21 -18.60
N GLU A 32 -8.86 14.68 -18.68
CA GLU A 32 -7.90 14.28 -19.72
C GLU A 32 -7.65 12.77 -19.70
N LEU A 33 -7.31 12.21 -18.55
CA LEU A 33 -7.01 10.78 -18.42
C LEU A 33 -8.22 9.92 -18.84
N LEU A 34 -9.42 10.33 -18.46
CA LEU A 34 -10.65 9.62 -18.84
C LEU A 34 -10.98 9.77 -20.34
N ASN A 35 -10.60 10.88 -20.98
CA ASN A 35 -10.78 11.07 -22.43
C ASN A 35 -9.84 10.21 -23.27
N ASN A 36 -8.65 9.92 -22.76
CA ASN A 36 -7.65 9.10 -23.45
C ASN A 36 -7.96 7.60 -23.42
N ILE A 37 -8.99 7.18 -22.69
CA ILE A 37 -9.44 5.79 -22.65
C ILE A 37 -10.38 5.53 -23.83
N SER A 38 -10.01 4.58 -24.70
CA SER A 38 -10.89 4.14 -25.78
C SER A 38 -12.17 3.53 -25.21
N THR A 39 -13.33 4.01 -25.67
CA THR A 39 -14.63 3.49 -25.25
C THR A 39 -14.78 2.02 -25.62
N ILE A 40 -14.99 1.17 -24.62
CA ILE A 40 -15.45 -0.20 -24.84
C ILE A 40 -16.97 -0.12 -24.85
N ASN A 41 -17.59 -0.31 -26.03
CA ASN A 41 -19.06 -0.31 -26.18
C ASN A 41 -19.69 -1.21 -25.13
N THR A 42 -20.26 -0.58 -24.11
CA THR A 42 -21.13 -1.18 -23.12
C THR A 42 -22.42 -0.40 -23.21
N ASP A 43 -23.42 -0.99 -23.84
CA ASP A 43 -24.80 -0.47 -23.93
C ASP A 43 -25.40 -0.45 -22.52
N LEU A 44 -25.01 0.54 -21.74
CA LEU A 44 -25.57 0.84 -20.43
C LEU A 44 -26.24 2.20 -20.56
N ASP A 45 -27.54 2.17 -20.88
CA ASP A 45 -28.41 3.34 -20.80
C ASP A 45 -28.53 3.76 -19.34
N ILE A 46 -27.69 4.70 -18.93
CA ILE A 46 -27.72 5.30 -17.60
C ILE A 46 -28.21 6.72 -17.78
N GLU A 47 -29.47 6.95 -17.41
CA GLU A 47 -30.04 8.29 -17.28
C GLU A 47 -29.21 9.07 -16.25
N ALA A 48 -28.46 10.07 -16.75
CA ALA A 48 -27.69 10.99 -15.91
C ALA A 48 -28.68 11.86 -15.12
N SER A 49 -28.69 11.73 -13.78
CA SER A 49 -29.53 12.57 -12.92
C SER A 49 -28.85 13.91 -12.64
N GLY A 50 -28.47 14.65 -13.68
CA GLY A 50 -28.07 16.07 -13.67
C GLY A 50 -26.90 16.52 -12.78
N GLY A 51 -26.32 15.64 -11.95
CA GLY A 51 -25.21 15.96 -11.04
C GLY A 51 -23.85 15.49 -11.57
N TYR A 52 -22.79 16.23 -11.24
CA TYR A 52 -21.40 15.88 -11.61
C TYR A 52 -21.00 14.44 -11.22
N ASP A 53 -21.47 13.96 -10.07
CA ASP A 53 -21.20 12.59 -9.61
C ASP A 53 -21.86 11.54 -10.52
N ASP A 54 -23.07 11.79 -11.04
CA ASP A 54 -23.78 10.85 -11.93
C ASP A 54 -23.15 10.80 -13.32
N ASP A 55 -22.73 11.95 -13.84
CA ASP A 55 -21.98 12.02 -15.09
C ASP A 55 -20.67 11.24 -15.01
N LEU A 56 -19.95 11.39 -13.89
CA LEU A 56 -18.71 10.65 -13.66
C LEU A 56 -18.95 9.14 -13.50
N ILE A 57 -20.04 8.73 -12.82
CA ILE A 57 -20.45 7.33 -12.73
C ILE A 57 -20.74 6.75 -14.12
N ALA A 58 -21.55 7.44 -14.93
CA ALA A 58 -21.91 7.01 -16.27
C ALA A 58 -20.67 6.90 -17.16
N ARG A 59 -19.76 7.88 -17.07
CA ARG A 59 -18.48 7.88 -17.80
C ARG A 59 -17.59 6.70 -17.41
N LEU A 60 -17.41 6.43 -16.12
CA LEU A 60 -16.59 5.30 -15.63
C LEU A 60 -17.15 3.93 -16.06
N LEU A 61 -18.46 3.81 -16.22
CA LEU A 61 -19.11 2.60 -16.71
C LEU A 61 -18.93 2.44 -18.22
N LYS A 62 -19.19 3.51 -18.99
CA LYS A 62 -19.02 3.54 -20.45
C LYS A 62 -17.58 3.27 -20.89
N LEU A 63 -16.60 3.72 -20.11
CA LEU A 63 -15.17 3.48 -20.36
C LEU A 63 -14.71 2.07 -19.95
N GLY A 64 -15.58 1.23 -19.37
CA GLY A 64 -15.21 -0.11 -18.90
C GLY A 64 -14.27 -0.12 -17.69
N CYS A 65 -14.11 1.02 -17.00
CA CYS A 65 -13.31 1.14 -15.78
C CYS A 65 -13.96 0.32 -14.65
N CYS A 66 -15.30 0.36 -14.56
CA CYS A 66 -16.08 -0.32 -13.51
C CYS A 66 -16.91 -1.48 -14.06
N LYS A 67 -17.02 -2.58 -13.29
CA LYS A 67 -17.85 -3.74 -13.69
C LYS A 67 -19.35 -3.53 -13.48
N ASN A 68 -19.72 -2.71 -12.50
CA ASN A 68 -21.10 -2.45 -12.13
C ASN A 68 -21.24 -1.06 -11.48
N LYS A 69 -22.48 -0.59 -11.34
CA LYS A 69 -22.81 0.72 -10.76
C LYS A 69 -22.29 0.88 -9.33
N GLU A 70 -22.32 -0.18 -8.52
CA GLU A 70 -21.84 -0.14 -7.14
C GLU A 70 -20.34 0.20 -7.05
N ILE A 71 -19.51 -0.45 -7.88
CA ILE A 71 -18.07 -0.17 -7.96
C ILE A 71 -17.83 1.25 -8.49
N ALA A 72 -18.63 1.71 -9.46
CA ALA A 72 -18.53 3.08 -9.98
C ALA A 72 -18.81 4.12 -8.89
N VAL A 73 -19.88 3.95 -8.11
CA VAL A 73 -20.21 4.83 -6.97
C VAL A 73 -19.08 4.85 -5.95
N LYS A 74 -18.52 3.69 -5.57
CA LYS A 74 -17.37 3.63 -4.65
C LYS A 74 -16.14 4.34 -5.24
N THR A 75 -15.91 4.19 -6.53
CA THR A 75 -14.79 4.84 -7.23
C THR A 75 -14.93 6.36 -7.24
N VAL A 76 -16.11 6.88 -7.53
CA VAL A 76 -16.37 8.34 -7.45
C VAL A 76 -16.16 8.85 -6.03
N LYS A 77 -16.62 8.12 -5.00
CA LYS A 77 -16.31 8.46 -3.60
C LYS A 77 -14.81 8.50 -3.33
N THR A 78 -14.03 7.55 -3.85
CA THR A 78 -12.56 7.57 -3.75
C THR A 78 -11.93 8.76 -4.48
N ILE A 79 -12.36 9.06 -5.71
CA ILE A 79 -11.91 10.23 -6.48
C ILE A 79 -12.16 11.51 -5.69
N LYS A 80 -13.33 11.61 -5.04
CA LYS A 80 -13.68 12.74 -4.19
C LYS A 80 -12.82 12.82 -2.94
N PHE A 81 -12.66 11.71 -2.23
CA PHE A 81 -11.83 11.63 -1.03
C PHE A 81 -10.38 12.03 -1.29
N LEU A 82 -9.80 11.57 -2.41
CA LEU A 82 -8.44 11.92 -2.82
C LEU A 82 -8.33 13.35 -3.39
N GLY A 83 -9.44 14.06 -3.58
CA GLY A 83 -9.45 15.41 -4.14
C GLY A 83 -9.21 15.47 -5.65
N LEU A 84 -9.28 14.36 -6.38
CA LEU A 84 -8.99 14.34 -7.82
C LEU A 84 -10.00 15.14 -8.68
N HIS A 85 -11.11 15.55 -8.09
CA HIS A 85 -12.15 16.40 -8.69
C HIS A 85 -11.96 17.90 -8.39
N GLU A 86 -10.94 18.28 -7.63
CA GLU A 86 -10.72 19.68 -7.22
C GLU A 86 -10.14 20.52 -8.35
N GLU A 87 -10.49 21.81 -8.33
CA GLU A 87 -9.97 22.83 -9.27
C GLU A 87 -8.60 23.40 -8.84
N THR A 88 -7.94 22.79 -7.86
CA THR A 88 -6.59 23.17 -7.44
C THR A 88 -5.56 22.70 -8.47
N GLN A 89 -4.55 23.53 -8.72
CA GLN A 89 -3.49 23.21 -9.70
C GLN A 89 -2.58 22.09 -9.18
N ILE A 90 -2.18 21.21 -10.11
CA ILE A 90 -1.21 20.15 -9.82
C ILE A 90 0.19 20.79 -9.60
N PRO A 91 0.92 20.41 -8.53
CA PRO A 91 2.25 20.94 -8.26
C PRO A 91 3.26 20.65 -9.37
N LYS A 92 4.26 21.53 -9.49
CA LYS A 92 5.34 21.37 -10.49
C LYS A 92 6.21 20.13 -10.29
N GLY A 93 6.20 19.55 -9.09
CA GLY A 93 6.94 18.33 -8.78
C GLY A 93 6.35 17.06 -9.38
N CYS A 94 5.09 17.08 -9.84
CA CYS A 94 4.47 15.93 -10.50
C CYS A 94 4.82 15.95 -12.00
N SER A 95 5.34 14.83 -12.49
CA SER A 95 5.77 14.65 -13.88
C SER A 95 4.95 13.59 -14.62
N SER A 96 4.37 12.64 -13.89
CA SER A 96 3.56 11.52 -14.38
C SER A 96 2.18 11.46 -13.69
N PRO A 97 1.19 10.74 -14.25
CA PRO A 97 -0.06 10.44 -13.55
C PRO A 97 0.17 9.75 -12.20
N PHE A 98 1.18 8.86 -12.13
CA PHE A 98 1.59 8.19 -10.91
C PHE A 98 2.02 9.19 -9.83
N ASP A 99 2.82 10.21 -10.18
CA ASP A 99 3.22 11.25 -9.22
C ASP A 99 2.01 12.03 -8.69
N VAL A 100 1.03 12.32 -9.55
CA VAL A 100 -0.19 13.06 -9.16
C VAL A 100 -0.99 12.26 -8.15
N ILE A 101 -1.23 10.97 -8.40
CA ILE A 101 -2.00 10.14 -7.48
C ILE A 101 -1.22 9.87 -6.19
N CYS A 102 0.09 9.63 -6.25
CA CYS A 102 0.96 9.49 -5.08
C CYS A 102 0.89 10.73 -4.19
N GLN A 103 1.07 11.92 -4.78
CA GLN A 103 1.00 13.17 -4.05
C GLN A 103 -0.37 13.40 -3.39
N ARG A 104 -1.47 13.02 -4.05
CA ARG A 104 -2.81 13.06 -3.42
C ARG A 104 -2.97 12.05 -2.30
N MET A 105 -2.49 10.82 -2.48
CA MET A 105 -2.54 9.78 -1.45
C MET A 105 -1.72 10.18 -0.23
N GLU A 106 -0.50 10.68 -0.42
CA GLU A 106 0.36 11.20 0.66
C GLU A 106 -0.32 12.30 1.47
N GLN A 107 -1.00 13.23 0.80
CA GLN A 107 -1.71 14.32 1.48
C GLN A 107 -2.98 13.88 2.21
N ARG A 108 -3.74 12.93 1.64
CA ARG A 108 -5.09 12.56 2.10
C ARG A 108 -5.13 11.32 2.97
N MET A 109 -4.08 10.50 2.95
CA MET A 109 -4.01 9.20 3.61
C MET A 109 -2.84 9.11 4.63
N ALA A 110 -2.20 10.23 4.97
CA ALA A 110 -1.24 10.27 6.06
C ALA A 110 -1.94 10.05 7.40
N TYR A 111 -1.24 9.37 8.32
CA TYR A 111 -1.70 9.20 9.70
C TYR A 111 -1.85 10.54 10.41
N GLY A 112 -2.99 10.71 11.10
CA GLY A 112 -3.21 11.80 12.04
C GLY A 112 -2.45 11.63 13.36
N HIS A 113 -2.42 12.67 14.18
CA HIS A 113 -1.67 12.69 15.46
C HIS A 113 -2.10 11.58 16.45
N ASN A 114 -3.37 11.18 16.43
CA ASN A 114 -3.95 10.20 17.36
C ASN A 114 -4.24 8.85 16.71
N GLU A 115 -3.71 8.61 15.51
CA GLU A 115 -3.88 7.35 14.81
C GLU A 115 -2.66 6.45 15.03
N GLN A 116 -2.88 5.14 15.03
CA GLN A 116 -1.84 4.13 15.16
C GLN A 116 -1.85 3.24 13.92
N ASP A 117 -0.68 2.83 13.48
CA ASP A 117 -0.53 1.75 12.50
C ASP A 117 -0.51 0.39 13.20
N MET A 118 -0.60 -0.65 12.39
CA MET A 118 -0.58 -2.03 12.81
C MET A 118 0.23 -2.85 11.81
N VAL A 119 1.10 -3.73 12.31
CA VAL A 119 1.80 -4.74 11.52
C VAL A 119 1.28 -6.11 11.93
N LEU A 120 0.76 -6.85 10.95
CA LEU A 120 0.33 -8.23 11.10
C LEU A 120 1.18 -9.11 10.18
N LEU A 121 1.91 -10.06 10.75
CA LEU A 121 2.61 -11.11 10.03
C LEU A 121 2.08 -12.46 10.52
N HIS A 122 1.74 -13.34 9.59
CA HIS A 122 1.27 -14.68 9.90
C HIS A 122 1.97 -15.69 8.97
N HIS A 123 2.66 -16.65 9.55
CA HIS A 123 3.11 -17.85 8.86
C HIS A 123 2.18 -19.01 9.16
N GLU A 124 1.93 -19.81 8.15
CA GLU A 124 1.20 -21.07 8.24
C GLU A 124 1.99 -22.12 7.44
N VAL A 125 2.32 -23.23 8.10
CA VAL A 125 3.11 -24.32 7.53
C VAL A 125 2.40 -25.63 7.85
N GLU A 126 1.94 -26.33 6.82
CA GLU A 126 1.40 -27.68 6.93
C GLU A 126 2.53 -28.69 6.71
N VAL A 127 2.65 -29.64 7.64
CA VAL A 127 3.73 -30.63 7.69
C VAL A 127 3.12 -32.01 7.57
N GLU A 128 3.45 -32.70 6.48
CA GLU A 128 3.18 -34.12 6.29
C GLU A 128 4.44 -34.92 6.62
N TYR A 129 4.31 -35.87 7.53
CA TYR A 129 5.42 -36.72 7.93
C TYR A 129 5.44 -38.02 7.12
N PRO A 130 6.62 -38.50 6.68
CA PRO A 130 6.74 -39.68 5.82
C PRO A 130 6.37 -40.99 6.51
N ASP A 131 6.31 -41.00 7.85
CA ASP A 131 5.98 -42.15 8.68
C ASP A 131 4.48 -42.26 9.01
N GLY A 132 3.65 -41.41 8.41
CA GLY A 132 2.19 -41.45 8.55
C GLY A 132 1.67 -40.87 9.86
N GLN A 133 2.49 -40.09 10.59
CA GLN A 133 1.99 -39.26 11.69
C GLN A 133 0.88 -38.31 11.18
N PRO A 134 -0.09 -37.94 12.03
CA PRO A 134 -1.07 -36.92 11.69
C PRO A 134 -0.37 -35.67 11.15
N ALA A 135 -0.92 -35.08 10.09
CA ALA A 135 -0.40 -33.84 9.55
C ALA A 135 -0.48 -32.76 10.62
N GLU A 136 0.61 -32.00 10.79
CA GLU A 136 0.64 -30.89 11.73
C GLU A 136 0.50 -29.58 10.97
N LYS A 137 -0.20 -28.63 11.60
CA LYS A 137 -0.31 -27.27 11.12
C LYS A 137 0.37 -26.33 12.11
N HIS A 138 1.51 -25.78 11.71
CA HIS A 138 2.27 -24.83 12.49
C HIS A 138 1.91 -23.41 12.07
N GLN A 139 1.63 -22.57 13.05
CA GLN A 139 1.29 -21.17 12.84
C GLN A 139 2.21 -20.29 13.69
N ALA A 140 2.65 -19.17 13.13
CA ALA A 140 3.42 -18.16 13.86
C ALA A 140 2.89 -16.77 13.53
N THR A 141 2.43 -16.04 14.55
CA THR A 141 1.75 -14.74 14.37
C THR A 141 2.46 -13.63 15.13
N LEU A 142 2.78 -12.53 14.44
CA LEU A 142 3.18 -11.27 15.03
C LEU A 142 2.05 -10.25 14.81
N LEU A 143 1.61 -9.61 15.89
CA LEU A 143 0.67 -8.50 15.86
C LEU A 143 1.26 -7.35 16.68
N GLU A 144 1.69 -6.30 16.00
CA GLU A 144 2.28 -5.10 16.62
C GLU A 144 1.46 -3.86 16.28
N PHE A 145 1.40 -2.95 17.24
CA PHE A 145 0.76 -1.64 17.09
C PHE A 145 1.78 -0.53 17.36
N GLY A 146 1.58 0.64 16.73
CA GLY A 146 2.39 1.82 17.02
C GLY A 146 2.37 2.16 18.53
N LYS A 147 3.51 2.59 19.07
CA LYS A 147 3.69 2.87 20.51
C LYS A 147 3.87 4.37 20.73
N VAL A 148 3.37 4.87 21.85
CA VAL A 148 3.61 6.26 22.30
C VAL A 148 4.39 6.22 23.60
N GLU A 149 5.63 6.70 23.56
CA GLU A 149 6.51 6.73 24.73
C GLU A 149 7.04 8.15 24.94
N ASN A 150 6.91 8.68 26.17
CA ASN A 150 7.34 10.04 26.52
C ASN A 150 6.79 11.13 25.58
N GLY A 151 5.54 10.95 25.12
CA GLY A 151 4.89 11.87 24.17
C GLY A 151 5.39 11.79 22.72
N ARG A 152 6.21 10.79 22.38
CA ARG A 152 6.67 10.51 21.01
C ARG A 152 6.03 9.24 20.49
N SER A 153 5.34 9.35 19.35
CA SER A 153 4.77 8.21 18.64
C SER A 153 5.80 7.56 17.75
N THR A 154 5.92 6.23 17.81
CA THR A 154 6.71 5.40 16.90
C THR A 154 5.79 4.35 16.29
N THR A 155 5.77 4.24 14.97
CA THR A 155 4.89 3.29 14.27
C THR A 155 5.33 1.84 14.48
N ALA A 156 4.39 0.89 14.43
CA ALA A 156 4.68 -0.53 14.40
C ALA A 156 5.66 -0.85 13.26
N MET A 157 5.43 -0.28 12.07
CA MET A 157 6.33 -0.42 10.93
C MET A 157 7.76 0.06 11.25
N ALA A 158 7.92 1.22 11.90
CA ALA A 158 9.25 1.72 12.26
C ALA A 158 9.95 0.82 13.29
N LEU A 159 9.21 0.28 14.26
CA LEU A 159 9.74 -0.67 15.24
C LEU A 159 10.16 -1.99 14.57
N THR A 160 9.27 -2.60 13.79
CA THR A 160 9.48 -3.92 13.17
C THR A 160 10.46 -3.89 12.00
N VAL A 161 10.90 -2.72 11.54
CA VAL A 161 11.95 -2.57 10.52
C VAL A 161 13.25 -2.06 11.14
N GLY A 162 13.17 -1.00 11.96
CA GLY A 162 14.34 -0.34 12.55
C GLY A 162 15.07 -1.21 13.57
N ILE A 163 14.34 -1.95 14.41
CA ILE A 163 14.95 -2.83 15.43
C ILE A 163 15.72 -3.98 14.76
N PRO A 164 15.16 -4.76 13.80
CA PRO A 164 15.94 -5.76 13.07
C PRO A 164 17.18 -5.20 12.38
N ALA A 165 17.10 -4.00 11.78
CA ALA A 165 18.26 -3.35 11.17
C ALA A 165 19.35 -3.03 12.20
N ALA A 166 18.98 -2.49 13.37
CA ALA A 166 19.90 -2.21 14.46
C ALA A 166 20.55 -3.48 15.02
N ILE A 167 19.78 -4.57 15.14
CA ILE A 167 20.28 -5.89 15.56
C ILE A 167 21.30 -6.42 14.55
N GLY A 168 21.02 -6.33 13.24
CA GLY A 168 21.97 -6.72 12.20
C GLY A 168 23.30 -5.97 12.31
N ALA A 169 23.24 -4.65 12.49
CA ALA A 169 24.43 -3.83 12.72
C ALA A 169 25.18 -4.26 14.00
N LEU A 170 24.47 -4.52 15.10
CA LEU A 170 25.04 -4.97 16.36
C LEU A 170 25.77 -6.31 16.24
N LEU A 171 25.19 -7.28 15.54
CA LEU A 171 25.80 -8.59 15.32
C LEU A 171 27.10 -8.48 14.50
N LEU A 172 27.12 -7.60 13.50
CA LEU A 172 28.34 -7.31 12.71
C LEU A 172 29.42 -6.65 13.58
N LEU A 173 29.08 -5.60 14.32
CA LEU A 173 30.02 -4.87 15.19
C LEU A 173 30.60 -5.74 16.30
N LYS A 174 29.81 -6.70 16.81
CA LYS A 174 30.25 -7.68 17.82
C LYS A 174 31.01 -8.88 17.22
N ASN A 175 31.30 -8.88 15.92
CA ASN A 175 31.91 -10.01 15.21
C ASN A 175 31.16 -11.34 15.43
N LYS A 176 29.82 -11.29 15.55
CA LYS A 176 28.96 -12.48 15.67
C LYS A 176 28.67 -13.14 14.32
N VAL A 177 28.79 -12.38 13.23
CA VAL A 177 28.62 -12.89 11.86
C VAL A 177 29.99 -13.04 11.20
N GLN A 178 30.40 -14.28 10.92
CA GLN A 178 31.69 -14.56 10.30
C GLN A 178 31.62 -14.60 8.78
N THR A 179 30.49 -15.03 8.23
CA THR A 179 30.25 -15.07 6.79
C THR A 179 30.43 -13.69 6.14
N LYS A 180 31.15 -13.67 5.02
CA LYS A 180 31.44 -12.45 4.24
C LYS A 180 30.66 -12.42 2.93
N GLY A 181 30.54 -11.23 2.35
CA GLY A 181 29.83 -11.00 1.09
C GLY A 181 28.44 -10.37 1.30
N VAL A 182 27.59 -10.46 0.28
CA VAL A 182 26.20 -9.99 0.35
C VAL A 182 25.34 -11.09 0.96
N ILE A 183 24.96 -10.89 2.22
CA ILE A 183 24.30 -11.91 3.04
C ILE A 183 22.84 -11.54 3.33
N ARG A 184 22.01 -12.57 3.45
CA ARG A 184 20.61 -12.51 3.92
C ARG A 184 20.51 -13.25 5.26
N PRO A 185 19.49 -12.97 6.11
CA PRO A 185 19.32 -13.61 7.41
C PRO A 185 18.77 -15.04 7.30
N LEU A 186 19.40 -15.88 6.47
CA LEU A 186 19.03 -17.28 6.25
C LEU A 186 19.94 -18.25 7.02
N GLN A 187 21.07 -17.76 7.54
CA GLN A 187 22.04 -18.58 8.29
C GLN A 187 21.72 -18.54 9.79
N PRO A 188 21.82 -19.69 10.50
CA PRO A 188 21.56 -19.75 11.94
C PRO A 188 22.41 -18.78 12.77
N GLU A 189 23.67 -18.55 12.36
CA GLU A 189 24.56 -17.57 13.01
C GLU A 189 24.00 -16.13 13.02
N ILE A 190 23.04 -15.84 12.12
CA ILE A 190 22.36 -14.53 12.02
C ILE A 190 20.99 -14.61 12.68
N TYR A 191 20.11 -15.52 12.22
CA TYR A 191 18.70 -15.46 12.63
C TYR A 191 18.50 -15.92 14.08
N VAL A 192 19.27 -16.88 14.60
CA VAL A 192 19.12 -17.34 15.99
C VAL A 192 19.39 -16.22 16.98
N PRO A 193 20.57 -15.57 17.00
CA PRO A 193 20.80 -14.47 17.94
C PRO A 193 19.93 -13.24 17.62
N ALA A 194 19.52 -13.03 16.37
CA ALA A 194 18.62 -11.93 16.04
C ALA A 194 17.22 -12.14 16.65
N LEU A 195 16.67 -13.36 16.57
CA LEU A 195 15.37 -13.70 17.15
C LEU A 195 15.39 -13.60 18.68
N GLU A 196 16.47 -14.05 19.33
CA GLU A 196 16.63 -13.89 20.78
C GLU A 196 16.63 -12.41 21.20
N ILE A 197 17.35 -11.56 20.48
CA ILE A 197 17.40 -10.12 20.78
C ILE A 197 16.05 -9.45 20.46
N LEU A 198 15.37 -9.84 19.39
CA LEU A 198 14.02 -9.35 19.05
C LEU A 198 13.01 -9.67 20.15
N GLU A 199 12.99 -10.91 20.63
CA GLU A 199 12.11 -11.32 21.72
C GLU A 199 12.41 -10.52 23.00
N SER A 200 13.70 -10.33 23.35
CA SER A 200 14.10 -9.50 24.48
C SER A 200 13.74 -8.01 24.32
N SER A 201 13.56 -7.54 23.08
CA SER A 201 13.12 -6.19 22.73
C SER A 201 11.58 -6.06 22.70
N GLY A 202 10.86 -7.13 23.02
CA GLY A 202 9.41 -7.17 23.05
C GLY A 202 8.74 -7.35 21.68
N ILE A 203 9.48 -7.79 20.65
CA ILE A 203 8.93 -8.19 19.35
C ILE A 203 8.96 -9.72 19.30
N LYS A 204 7.79 -10.35 19.41
CA LYS A 204 7.68 -11.82 19.53
C LYS A 204 6.61 -12.39 18.60
N LEU A 205 6.91 -13.54 17.99
CA LEU A 205 5.90 -14.35 17.34
C LEU A 205 5.21 -15.29 18.35
N VAL A 206 3.89 -15.33 18.29
CA VAL A 206 3.07 -16.31 19.02
C VAL A 206 2.93 -17.54 18.13
N GLU A 207 3.44 -18.67 18.60
CA GLU A 207 3.42 -19.94 17.89
C GLU A 207 2.26 -20.83 18.36
N LYS A 208 1.64 -21.55 17.43
CA LYS A 208 0.58 -22.53 17.67
C LYS A 208 0.80 -23.75 16.77
N VAL A 209 0.55 -24.95 17.30
CA VAL A 209 0.54 -26.20 16.54
C VAL A 209 -0.85 -26.83 16.67
N GLU A 210 -1.43 -27.21 15.54
CA GLU A 210 -2.68 -27.99 15.44
C GLU A 210 -2.37 -29.35 14.80
N THR A 211 -3.12 -30.38 15.19
CA THR A 211 -2.95 -31.78 14.77
C THR A 211 -4.28 -32.34 14.29
#